data_AF-A0A1T0BBN5-F1
#
_entry.id   AF-A0A1T0BBN5-F1
#
_cell.length_a   1.000
_cell.length_b   1.000
_cell.length_c   1.000
_cell.angle_alpha   90.00
_cell.angle_beta   90.00
_cell.angle_gamma   90.00
#
_symmetry.space_group_name_H-M   'P 1'
#
loop_
_entity.id
_entity.type
_entity.pdbx_description
1 polymer ?
#
loop_
_entity_poly.entity_id
_entity_poly.type
_entity_poly.pdbx_seq_one_letter_code
_entity_poly.pdbx_strand_id
1 'polypeptide(L)'
;MTGHQIEQGQIEIESSGLDTSNTNYTQILSQAAKINAGVWAKELKVVAGKNNISHEGVIAATASNELPPAVAIDTQALGGMYADKILLISTQQNAEIQNAGQIWAMAGGVSLNAEGKLVNSGSIVSSEKPNSTQRTASNKEHSTIAIKTNEINNSGQLSSQGRTSGATDL
;
A
#
# COMPACT_ATOMS: atom_id res chain seq x y z
N MET A 1 19.46 10.83 17.56
CA MET A 1 19.53 11.03 16.09
C MET A 1 18.10 11.06 15.58
N THR A 2 17.66 12.18 15.00
CA THR A 2 16.27 12.40 14.57
C THR A 2 16.05 11.75 13.20
N GLY A 3 15.00 10.95 13.03
CA GLY A 3 14.65 10.40 11.71
C GLY A 3 13.95 11.43 10.82
N HIS A 4 12.92 11.02 10.07
CA HIS A 4 12.17 11.91 9.18
C HIS A 4 10.94 12.49 9.89
N GLN A 5 10.77 13.80 9.80
CA GLN A 5 9.57 14.50 10.26
C GLN A 5 8.76 14.95 9.05
N ILE A 6 7.56 14.41 8.91
CA ILE A 6 6.60 14.73 7.86
C ILE A 6 5.56 15.67 8.47
N GLU A 7 5.61 16.95 8.08
CA GLU A 7 4.66 17.96 8.55
C GLU A 7 3.65 18.37 7.47
N GLN A 8 4.12 18.45 6.21
CA GLN A 8 3.33 18.93 5.09
C GLN A 8 3.89 18.39 3.77
N GLY A 9 3.16 18.65 2.68
CA GLY A 9 3.63 18.41 1.31
C GLY A 9 2.98 17.21 0.64
N GLN A 10 2.78 17.34 -0.67
CA GLN A 10 2.21 16.31 -1.52
C GLN A 10 3.26 15.81 -2.50
N ILE A 11 3.35 14.49 -2.65
CA ILE A 11 4.12 13.85 -3.71
C ILE A 11 3.16 13.42 -4.81
N GLU A 12 3.48 13.75 -6.05
CA GLU A 12 2.72 13.32 -7.23
C GLU A 12 3.62 12.48 -8.13
N ILE A 13 3.15 11.29 -8.51
CA ILE A 13 3.81 10.43 -9.50
C ILE A 13 3.01 10.52 -10.79
N GLU A 14 3.62 11.11 -11.80
CA GLU A 14 2.98 11.53 -13.05
C GLU A 14 3.74 10.99 -14.28
N SER A 15 3.17 11.19 -15.47
CA SER A 15 3.82 10.97 -16.77
C SER A 15 4.43 9.56 -16.92
N SER A 16 5.77 9.44 -16.87
CA SER A 16 6.48 8.17 -17.08
C SER A 16 6.44 7.26 -15.84
N GLY A 17 5.93 7.76 -14.72
CA GLY A 17 5.89 7.01 -13.47
C GLY A 17 7.23 6.92 -12.76
N LEU A 18 7.34 5.91 -11.89
CA LEU A 18 8.51 5.65 -11.05
C LEU A 18 8.88 4.17 -11.14
N ASP A 19 10.01 3.85 -11.77
CA ASP A 19 10.56 2.50 -11.80
C ASP A 19 11.75 2.38 -10.84
N THR A 20 11.54 1.68 -9.74
CA THR A 20 12.54 1.32 -8.73
C THR A 20 12.62 -0.19 -8.54
N SER A 21 12.22 -0.97 -9.56
CA SER A 21 12.24 -2.44 -9.55
C SER A 21 13.63 -3.04 -9.27
N ASN A 22 14.69 -2.27 -9.49
CA ASN A 22 16.08 -2.65 -9.22
C ASN A 22 16.54 -2.39 -7.78
N THR A 23 15.77 -1.67 -6.95
CA THR A 23 16.09 -1.43 -5.53
C THR A 23 15.40 -2.48 -4.64
N ASN A 24 15.88 -2.63 -3.40
CA ASN A 24 15.25 -3.55 -2.44
C ASN A 24 13.92 -3.00 -1.93
N TYR A 25 13.83 -1.69 -1.72
CA TYR A 25 12.64 -1.02 -1.24
C TYR A 25 12.56 0.40 -1.78
N THR A 26 11.35 0.93 -1.78
CA THR A 26 11.02 2.33 -2.06
C THR A 26 10.04 2.83 -1.02
N GLN A 27 10.31 4.02 -0.47
CA GLN A 27 9.45 4.66 0.50
C GLN A 27 9.01 6.02 -0.03
N ILE A 28 7.70 6.26 -0.04
CA ILE A 28 7.10 7.57 -0.31
C ILE A 28 6.59 8.08 1.03
N LEU A 29 7.22 9.14 1.55
CA LEU A 29 6.90 9.72 2.86
C LEU A 29 6.45 11.17 2.63
N SER A 30 5.16 11.45 2.84
CA SER A 30 4.58 12.77 2.57
C SER A 30 3.31 12.99 3.40
N GLN A 31 2.77 14.20 3.40
CA GLN A 31 1.46 14.42 4.02
C GLN A 31 0.35 13.81 3.15
N ALA A 32 0.45 13.94 1.83
CA ALA A 32 -0.41 13.28 0.86
C ALA A 32 0.39 12.73 -0.33
N ALA A 33 -0.11 11.69 -0.99
CA ALA A 33 0.49 11.12 -2.20
C ALA A 33 -0.57 10.91 -3.28
N LYS A 34 -0.29 11.34 -4.51
CA LYS A 34 -1.11 11.06 -5.69
C LYS A 34 -0.33 10.23 -6.69
N ILE A 35 -0.91 9.12 -7.12
CA ILE A 35 -0.31 8.14 -8.01
C ILE A 35 -1.15 8.11 -9.28
N ASN A 36 -0.72 8.88 -10.29
CA ASN A 36 -1.41 9.06 -11.57
C ASN A 36 -0.69 8.37 -12.74
N ALA A 37 0.46 7.76 -12.46
CA ALA A 37 1.22 6.90 -13.35
C ALA A 37 1.66 5.62 -12.62
N GLY A 38 2.36 4.72 -13.31
CA GLY A 38 2.83 3.47 -12.70
C GLY A 38 3.98 3.68 -11.71
N VAL A 39 3.94 2.95 -10.59
CA VAL A 39 5.05 2.78 -9.65
C VAL A 39 5.41 1.30 -9.63
N TRP A 40 6.65 0.97 -9.98
CA TRP A 40 7.16 -0.40 -9.99
C TRP A 40 8.28 -0.54 -8.96
N ALA A 41 8.16 -1.46 -8.01
CA ALA A 41 9.14 -1.66 -6.93
C ALA A 41 9.25 -3.14 -6.53
N LYS A 42 10.27 -3.51 -5.75
CA LYS A 42 10.24 -4.80 -5.02
C LYS A 42 9.36 -4.70 -3.79
N GLU A 43 9.70 -3.78 -2.89
CA GLU A 43 8.84 -3.40 -1.77
C GLU A 43 8.48 -1.92 -1.86
N LEU A 44 7.18 -1.62 -1.90
CA LEU A 44 6.68 -0.26 -1.87
C LEU A 44 6.03 0.02 -0.51
N LYS A 45 6.46 1.09 0.14
CA LYS A 45 5.79 1.64 1.33
C LYS A 45 5.41 3.09 1.07
N VAL A 46 4.14 3.42 1.20
CA VAL A 46 3.64 4.80 1.17
C VAL A 46 3.14 5.13 2.57
N VAL A 47 3.73 6.13 3.21
CA VAL A 47 3.31 6.65 4.52
C VAL A 47 2.84 8.07 4.31
N ALA A 48 1.54 8.26 4.48
CA ALA A 48 0.86 9.53 4.35
C ALA A 48 0.38 10.05 5.72
N GLY A 49 0.37 11.37 5.85
CA GLY A 49 -0.04 12.09 7.04
C GLY A 49 1.13 12.75 7.78
N LYS A 50 0.82 13.41 8.89
CA LYS A 50 1.85 14.02 9.76
C LYS A 50 2.48 12.97 10.66
N ASN A 51 3.76 12.72 10.50
CA ASN A 51 4.45 11.58 11.10
C ASN A 51 5.87 11.92 11.53
N ASN A 52 6.28 11.39 12.67
CA ASN A 52 7.68 11.21 13.02
C ASN A 52 8.08 9.76 12.73
N ILE A 53 9.09 9.59 11.88
CA ILE A 53 9.57 8.28 11.44
C ILE A 53 11.01 8.12 11.90
N SER A 54 11.28 7.14 12.76
CA SER A 54 12.64 6.89 13.26
C SER A 54 13.55 6.29 12.17
N HIS A 55 14.87 6.24 12.41
CA HIS A 55 15.80 5.58 11.48
C HIS A 55 15.53 4.08 11.34
N GLU A 56 14.98 3.47 12.38
CA GLU A 56 14.53 2.07 12.43
C GLU A 56 13.17 1.87 11.71
N GLY A 57 12.56 2.97 11.21
CA GLY A 57 11.30 2.94 10.47
C GLY A 57 10.06 2.87 11.34
N VAL A 58 10.16 3.17 12.64
CA VAL A 58 9.00 3.27 13.53
C VAL A 58 8.22 4.53 13.17
N ILE A 59 6.93 4.36 12.84
CA ILE A 59 6.03 5.46 12.44
C ILE A 59 5.22 5.88 13.67
N ALA A 60 5.33 7.14 14.06
CA ALA A 60 4.51 7.76 15.10
C ALA A 60 3.73 8.92 14.51
N ALA A 61 2.40 8.85 14.57
CA ALA A 61 1.54 9.95 14.14
C ALA A 61 1.77 11.19 15.00
N THR A 62 1.89 12.35 14.36
CA THR A 62 2.01 13.63 15.05
C THR A 62 0.61 14.24 15.19
N ALA A 63 0.20 14.56 16.41
CA ALA A 63 -1.07 15.24 16.66
C ALA A 63 -1.04 16.64 16.03
N SER A 64 -2.13 17.03 15.38
CA SER A 64 -2.28 18.36 14.79
C SER A 64 -3.74 18.81 14.87
N ASN A 65 -3.95 20.10 15.11
CA ASN A 65 -5.27 20.72 15.09
C ASN A 65 -5.66 21.19 13.68
N GLU A 66 -4.78 21.02 12.70
CA GLU A 66 -5.07 21.34 11.31
C GLU A 66 -5.91 20.25 10.65
N LEU A 67 -6.80 20.66 9.76
CA LEU A 67 -7.57 19.72 8.95
C LEU A 67 -6.63 18.91 8.05
N PRO A 68 -6.67 17.58 8.10
CA PRO A 68 -5.88 16.74 7.21
C PRO A 68 -6.37 16.86 5.77
N PRO A 69 -5.54 16.48 4.78
CA PRO A 69 -6.03 16.17 3.45
C PRO A 69 -7.18 15.16 3.53
N ALA A 70 -8.26 15.39 2.76
CA ALA A 70 -9.37 14.43 2.71
C ALA A 70 -8.90 13.05 2.22
N VAL A 71 -7.96 13.04 1.26
CA VAL A 71 -7.34 11.84 0.73
C VAL A 71 -5.85 11.91 0.98
N ALA A 72 -5.34 10.94 1.74
CA ALA A 72 -3.93 10.83 2.09
C ALA A 72 -3.14 10.09 1.01
N ILE A 73 -3.73 9.06 0.40
CA ILE A 73 -3.15 8.30 -0.71
C ILE A 73 -4.23 8.15 -1.78
N ASP A 74 -4.01 8.73 -2.95
CA ASP A 74 -4.93 8.72 -4.09
C ASP A 74 -4.27 8.03 -5.28
N THR A 75 -4.80 6.90 -5.74
CA THR A 75 -4.38 6.24 -6.98
C THR A 75 -5.46 6.39 -8.03
N GLN A 76 -5.19 7.15 -9.09
CA GLN A 76 -6.18 7.40 -10.15
C GLN A 76 -6.20 6.30 -11.21
N ALA A 77 -7.21 6.32 -12.09
CA ALA A 77 -7.44 5.27 -13.10
C ALA A 77 -6.27 5.03 -14.07
N LEU A 78 -5.43 6.05 -14.32
CA LEU A 78 -4.23 5.94 -15.15
C LEU A 78 -3.00 5.45 -14.36
N GLY A 79 -3.08 5.51 -13.03
CA GLY A 79 -2.00 5.14 -12.13
C GLY A 79 -2.08 3.69 -11.65
N GLY A 80 -0.98 3.25 -11.04
CA GLY A 80 -0.97 1.98 -10.34
C GLY A 80 0.31 1.74 -9.57
N MET A 81 0.25 0.84 -8.60
CA MET A 81 1.37 0.41 -7.78
C MET A 81 1.57 -1.09 -7.98
N TYR A 82 2.76 -1.48 -8.40
CA TYR A 82 3.11 -2.85 -8.76
C TYR A 82 4.38 -3.26 -8.00
N ALA A 83 4.26 -4.22 -7.08
CA ALA A 83 5.41 -4.66 -6.30
C ALA A 83 5.33 -6.11 -5.83
N ASP A 84 6.42 -6.65 -5.27
CA ASP A 84 6.34 -7.91 -4.53
C ASP A 84 5.56 -7.72 -3.22
N LYS A 85 5.70 -6.56 -2.58
CA LYS A 85 4.97 -6.16 -1.36
C LYS A 85 4.56 -4.69 -1.42
N ILE A 86 3.32 -4.39 -1.03
CA ILE A 86 2.81 -3.03 -0.95
C ILE A 86 2.28 -2.76 0.47
N LEU A 87 2.75 -1.69 1.11
CA LEU A 87 2.26 -1.20 2.39
C LEU A 87 1.81 0.26 2.26
N LEU A 88 0.54 0.53 2.53
CA LEU A 88 -0.05 1.86 2.48
C LEU A 88 -0.53 2.25 3.87
N ILE A 89 -0.05 3.38 4.38
CA ILE A 89 -0.33 3.85 5.73
C ILE A 89 -0.84 5.30 5.66
N SER A 90 -2.04 5.55 6.15
CA SER A 90 -2.60 6.89 6.41
C SER A 90 -2.83 7.04 7.91
N THR A 91 -2.13 7.98 8.54
CA THR A 91 -2.15 8.12 10.01
C THR A 91 -3.02 9.24 10.54
N GLN A 92 -3.50 10.14 9.66
CA GLN A 92 -4.37 11.23 10.08
C GLN A 92 -5.83 10.77 10.15
N GLN A 93 -6.52 11.13 11.23
CA GLN A 93 -7.92 10.75 11.44
C GLN A 93 -8.80 11.23 10.29
N ASN A 94 -9.69 10.35 9.84
CA ASN A 94 -10.63 10.58 8.73
C ASN A 94 -9.99 10.77 7.34
N ALA A 95 -8.67 10.74 7.22
CA ALA A 95 -8.00 10.83 5.92
C ALA A 95 -8.05 9.48 5.19
N GLU A 96 -8.51 9.50 3.94
CA GLU A 96 -8.82 8.29 3.18
C GLU A 96 -7.62 7.76 2.40
N ILE A 97 -7.65 6.45 2.13
CA ILE A 97 -6.91 5.85 1.02
C ILE A 97 -7.93 5.58 -0.09
N GLN A 98 -7.70 6.18 -1.26
CA GLN A 98 -8.54 5.99 -2.44
C GLN A 98 -7.77 5.26 -3.55
N ASN A 99 -8.37 4.22 -4.11
CA ASN A 99 -7.87 3.52 -5.27
C ASN A 99 -8.93 3.43 -6.37
N ALA A 100 -8.69 4.15 -7.47
CA ALA A 100 -9.40 4.03 -8.73
C ALA A 100 -8.54 3.37 -9.84
N GLY A 101 -7.26 3.12 -9.56
CA GLY A 101 -6.32 2.46 -10.48
C GLY A 101 -6.07 1.00 -10.12
N GLN A 102 -4.80 0.59 -10.16
CA GLN A 102 -4.37 -0.78 -9.88
C GLN A 102 -3.37 -0.83 -8.74
N ILE A 103 -3.64 -1.65 -7.73
CA ILE A 103 -2.69 -2.01 -6.67
C ILE A 103 -2.46 -3.51 -6.78
N TRP A 104 -1.27 -3.89 -7.25
CA TRP A 104 -0.94 -5.29 -7.48
C TRP A 104 0.32 -5.67 -6.71
N ALA A 105 0.16 -6.54 -5.71
CA ALA A 105 1.26 -7.17 -5.03
C ALA A 105 1.44 -8.65 -5.43
N MET A 106 2.69 -9.11 -5.39
CA MET A 106 2.99 -10.54 -5.47
C MET A 106 3.13 -11.17 -4.07
N ALA A 107 4.10 -12.08 -3.88
CA ALA A 107 4.22 -12.95 -2.70
C ALA A 107 4.20 -12.24 -1.33
N GLY A 108 4.59 -10.97 -1.23
CA GLY A 108 4.56 -10.21 0.03
C GLY A 108 3.21 -9.56 0.36
N GLY A 109 2.28 -9.57 -0.60
CA GLY A 109 0.90 -9.10 -0.44
C GLY A 109 0.72 -7.59 -0.32
N VAL A 110 -0.55 -7.19 -0.13
CA VAL A 110 -0.96 -5.81 0.09
C VAL A 110 -1.37 -5.65 1.55
N SER A 111 -0.86 -4.62 2.22
CA SER A 111 -1.33 -4.19 3.53
C SER A 111 -1.72 -2.71 3.50
N LEU A 112 -2.91 -2.42 3.99
CA LEU A 112 -3.50 -1.09 4.05
C LEU A 112 -3.86 -0.78 5.51
N ASN A 113 -3.36 0.33 6.03
CA ASN A 113 -3.72 0.85 7.34
C ASN A 113 -4.14 2.31 7.22
N ALA A 114 -5.41 2.62 7.42
CA ALA A 114 -5.92 3.98 7.36
C ALA A 114 -6.69 4.32 8.63
N GLU A 115 -6.30 5.39 9.32
CA GLU A 115 -7.07 6.01 10.42
C GLU A 115 -8.32 6.78 9.92
N GLY A 116 -8.73 6.52 8.67
CA GLY A 116 -9.94 7.00 8.02
C GLY A 116 -10.64 5.85 7.32
N LYS A 117 -10.88 5.99 6.01
CA LYS A 117 -11.59 5.02 5.17
C LYS A 117 -10.71 4.47 4.06
N LEU A 118 -11.04 3.28 3.58
CA LEU A 118 -10.60 2.78 2.29
C LEU A 118 -11.74 2.93 1.28
N VAL A 119 -11.49 3.64 0.18
CA VAL A 119 -12.40 3.68 -0.98
C VAL A 119 -11.72 3.00 -2.16
N ASN A 120 -12.29 1.90 -2.63
CA ASN A 120 -11.76 1.15 -3.77
C ASN A 120 -12.80 1.04 -4.89
N SER A 121 -12.54 1.73 -6.00
CA SER A 121 -13.28 1.60 -7.27
C SER A 121 -12.45 0.92 -8.37
N GLY A 122 -11.15 0.77 -8.16
CA GLY A 122 -10.23 0.05 -9.04
C GLY A 122 -9.99 -1.40 -8.60
N SER A 123 -8.78 -1.90 -8.83
CA SER A 123 -8.38 -3.26 -8.47
C SER A 123 -7.29 -3.27 -7.40
N ILE A 124 -7.49 -4.05 -6.34
CA ILE A 124 -6.45 -4.45 -5.38
C ILE A 124 -6.29 -5.96 -5.49
N VAL A 125 -5.14 -6.38 -5.98
CA VAL A 125 -4.83 -7.77 -6.27
C VAL A 125 -3.56 -8.19 -5.54
N SER A 126 -3.62 -9.35 -4.92
CA SER A 126 -2.49 -10.03 -4.30
C SER A 126 -2.44 -11.44 -4.87
N SER A 127 -1.38 -11.78 -5.62
CA SER A 127 -1.24 -13.11 -6.22
C SER A 127 0.18 -13.66 -6.08
N GLU A 128 0.30 -14.95 -5.79
CA GLU A 128 1.61 -15.60 -5.75
C GLU A 128 2.30 -15.62 -7.12
N LYS A 129 3.65 -15.61 -7.12
CA LYS A 129 4.42 -15.85 -8.35
C LYS A 129 4.08 -17.25 -8.88
N PRO A 130 3.80 -17.42 -10.19
CA PRO A 130 3.33 -18.68 -10.77
C PRO A 130 4.28 -19.87 -10.62
N ASN A 131 5.50 -19.68 -10.10
CA ASN A 131 6.53 -20.73 -9.92
C ASN A 131 7.06 -20.85 -8.48
N SER A 132 6.34 -20.39 -7.46
CA SER A 132 6.70 -20.65 -6.06
C SER A 132 6.48 -22.14 -5.73
N THR A 133 7.56 -22.92 -5.65
CA THR A 133 7.53 -24.37 -5.36
C THR A 133 7.46 -24.69 -3.86
N GLN A 134 7.26 -23.69 -2.99
CA GLN A 134 7.32 -23.86 -1.54
C GLN A 134 5.99 -24.39 -0.97
N ARG A 135 5.76 -25.70 -1.13
CA ARG A 135 4.73 -26.47 -0.40
C ARG A 135 5.17 -26.67 1.05
N THR A 136 5.04 -25.65 1.90
CA THR A 136 5.14 -25.87 3.35
C THR A 136 3.95 -25.20 4.03
N ALA A 137 3.07 -26.02 4.62
CA ALA A 137 1.88 -25.62 5.38
C ALA A 137 2.20 -24.90 6.71
N SER A 138 3.23 -24.05 6.71
CA SER A 138 3.72 -23.31 7.87
C SER A 138 3.78 -21.82 7.55
N ASN A 139 2.60 -21.19 7.50
CA ASN A 139 2.32 -19.77 7.80
C ASN A 139 3.40 -18.70 7.49
N LYS A 140 4.06 -18.74 6.33
CA LYS A 140 4.90 -17.62 5.88
C LYS A 140 4.65 -17.36 4.39
N GLU A 141 4.06 -16.20 4.13
CA GLU A 141 3.95 -15.57 2.81
C GLU A 141 2.95 -16.18 1.81
N HIS A 142 1.71 -16.49 2.24
CA HIS A 142 0.61 -16.48 1.28
C HIS A 142 0.37 -15.03 0.84
N SER A 143 0.22 -14.81 -0.47
CA SER A 143 -0.15 -13.52 -1.02
C SER A 143 -1.53 -13.13 -0.47
N THR A 144 -1.56 -12.22 0.50
CA THR A 144 -2.78 -11.75 1.18
C THR A 144 -3.08 -10.28 0.90
N ILE A 145 -4.31 -9.87 1.15
CA ILE A 145 -4.70 -8.47 1.29
C ILE A 145 -5.13 -8.26 2.76
N ALA A 146 -4.38 -7.46 3.50
CA ALA A 146 -4.70 -7.07 4.87
C ALA A 146 -5.17 -5.61 4.90
N ILE A 147 -6.34 -5.35 5.49
CA ILE A 147 -6.93 -4.00 5.54
C ILE A 147 -7.30 -3.70 6.99
N LYS A 148 -6.77 -2.61 7.54
CA LYS A 148 -7.15 -2.02 8.82
C LYS A 148 -7.62 -0.60 8.56
N THR A 149 -8.91 -0.35 8.77
CA THR A 149 -9.53 0.97 8.55
C THR A 149 -10.86 1.06 9.29
N ASN A 150 -11.42 2.26 9.42
CA ASN A 150 -12.71 2.47 10.08
C ASN A 150 -13.88 2.06 9.18
N GLU A 151 -13.73 2.18 7.86
CA GLU A 151 -14.77 1.89 6.86
C GLU A 151 -14.13 1.44 5.54
N ILE A 152 -14.77 0.48 4.87
CA ILE A 152 -14.37 0.02 3.53
C ILE A 152 -15.54 0.25 2.57
N ASN A 153 -15.34 1.12 1.59
CA ASN A 153 -16.26 1.35 0.48
C ASN A 153 -15.66 0.75 -0.79
N ASN A 154 -16.04 -0.48 -1.10
CA ASN A 154 -15.53 -1.21 -2.26
C ASN A 154 -16.61 -1.36 -3.34
N SER A 155 -16.40 -0.70 -4.49
CA SER A 155 -17.16 -0.91 -5.73
C SER A 155 -16.32 -1.57 -6.84
N GLY A 156 -15.01 -1.74 -6.60
CA GLY A 156 -14.08 -2.43 -7.49
C GLY A 156 -13.74 -3.85 -7.04
N GLN A 157 -12.55 -4.31 -7.45
CA GLN A 157 -12.06 -5.66 -7.16
C GLN A 157 -11.12 -5.69 -5.95
N LEU A 158 -11.36 -6.62 -5.03
CA LEU A 158 -10.39 -7.08 -4.03
C LEU A 158 -10.17 -8.58 -4.27
N SER A 159 -8.97 -8.98 -4.69
CA SER A 159 -8.67 -10.38 -5.04
C SER A 159 -7.36 -10.86 -4.41
N SER A 160 -7.45 -11.87 -3.56
CA SER A 160 -6.30 -12.56 -2.99
C SER A 160 -6.25 -13.97 -3.57
N GLN A 161 -5.31 -14.22 -4.49
CA GLN A 161 -5.13 -15.50 -5.14
C GLN A 161 -3.88 -16.19 -4.58
N GLY A 162 -4.03 -16.74 -3.37
CA GLY A 162 -3.10 -17.75 -2.85
C GLY A 162 -3.42 -19.11 -3.47
N ARG A 163 -2.41 -19.97 -3.69
CA ARG A 163 -2.65 -21.30 -4.24
C ARG A 163 -3.45 -22.14 -3.23
N THR A 164 -4.70 -22.49 -3.55
CA THR A 164 -5.48 -23.43 -2.73
C THR A 164 -4.85 -24.82 -2.83
N SER A 165 -4.21 -25.31 -1.78
CA SER A 165 -3.72 -26.69 -1.74
C SER A 165 -4.90 -27.65 -1.61
N GLY A 166 -5.41 -28.16 -2.74
CA GLY A 166 -6.29 -29.32 -2.75
C GLY A 166 -5.47 -30.58 -2.51
N ALA A 167 -5.55 -31.16 -1.31
CA ALA A 167 -5.18 -32.56 -1.11
C ALA A 167 -6.39 -33.39 -1.57
N THR A 168 -6.25 -34.09 -2.69
CA THR A 168 -7.10 -35.26 -2.95
C THR A 168 -6.50 -36.40 -2.15
N ASP A 169 -7.12 -36.75 -1.02
CA ASP A 169 -6.80 -38.00 -0.32
C ASP A 169 -7.11 -39.18 -1.24
N LEU A 170 -6.09 -40.01 -1.51
CA LEU A 170 -6.20 -41.37 -2.03
C LEU A 170 -5.32 -42.29 -1.19
#